data_AF-A0A202B404-F1
#
_entry.id   AF-A0A202B404-F1
#
_cell.length_a   1.000
_cell.length_b   1.000
_cell.length_c   1.000
_cell.angle_alpha   90.00
_cell.angle_beta   90.00
_cell.angle_gamma   90.00
#
_symmetry.space_group_name_H-M   'P 1'
#
loop_
_entity.id
_entity.type
_entity.pdbx_description
1 polymer ?
#
loop_
_entity_poly.entity_id
_entity_poly.type
_entity_poly.pdbx_seq_one_letter_code
_entity_poly.pdbx_strand_id
1 'polypeptide(L)'
;MDAIVPFPPRASRMTGVSAMSVPHLLTAATRNPPPPCCILRHIRQATPAGRQSERGFRASLFPSAWSSAVASTSQIVGALLARLRGAAPQLTVEYFAGAEDDYPLAHPQGAALLCLRGSQFGPLRDGYGQVRTLQLAITVLLNQRDAGLGDCDALDAIRRACLGFALPDCQPAWLLSETFLGYRDGVARYAIALATDTLQVTEADPEPVIMLNAVSNEEQP
;
A
#
# COMPACT_ATOMS: atom_id res chain seq x y z
N MET A 1 4.69 32.34 -49.44
CA MET A 1 3.95 33.27 -48.56
C MET A 1 3.53 32.45 -47.36
N ASP A 2 4.13 32.48 -46.17
CA ASP A 2 5.29 33.15 -45.59
C ASP A 2 5.70 32.24 -44.40
N ALA A 3 6.94 31.75 -44.38
CA ALA A 3 8.05 32.25 -43.57
C ALA A 3 7.98 31.80 -42.08
N ILE A 4 8.76 30.74 -41.84
CA ILE A 4 9.27 30.25 -40.57
C ILE A 4 10.02 31.40 -39.85
N VAL A 5 9.69 31.64 -38.59
CA VAL A 5 10.42 32.59 -37.72
C VAL A 5 11.52 31.83 -36.96
N PRO A 6 12.82 32.18 -37.13
CA PRO A 6 13.88 31.63 -36.31
C PRO A 6 14.16 32.52 -35.09
N PHE A 7 14.20 31.93 -33.91
CA PHE A 7 14.65 32.59 -32.68
C PHE A 7 16.18 32.44 -32.55
N PRO A 8 16.94 33.51 -32.28
CA PRO A 8 18.41 33.45 -32.21
C PRO A 8 18.91 32.96 -30.84
N PRO A 9 20.12 32.36 -30.76
CA PRO A 9 20.77 32.02 -29.50
C PRO A 9 21.52 33.24 -28.93
N ARG A 10 21.51 33.41 -27.61
CA ARG A 10 22.40 34.36 -26.92
C ARG A 10 23.21 33.62 -25.86
N ALA A 11 24.51 33.50 -26.14
CA ALA A 11 25.52 33.02 -25.22
C ALA A 11 26.24 34.21 -24.54
N SER A 12 26.80 33.90 -23.37
CA SER A 12 27.97 34.50 -22.69
C SER A 12 27.81 35.77 -21.85
N ARG A 13 27.97 35.63 -20.53
CA ARG A 13 29.18 35.95 -19.72
C ARG A 13 28.80 35.85 -18.23
N MET A 14 29.37 34.96 -17.42
CA MET A 14 30.68 35.02 -16.71
C MET A 14 30.94 36.33 -15.93
N THR A 15 30.68 36.25 -14.63
CA THR A 15 31.39 36.85 -13.47
C THR A 15 30.69 36.23 -12.25
N GLY A 16 31.28 35.45 -11.35
CA GLY A 16 32.60 35.56 -10.72
C GLY A 16 32.36 35.92 -9.25
N VAL A 17 33.08 35.24 -8.33
CA VAL A 17 33.21 35.55 -6.89
C VAL A 17 32.02 35.02 -6.04
N SER A 18 32.14 34.33 -4.89
CA SER A 18 33.25 34.15 -3.94
C SER A 18 33.11 32.80 -3.21
N ALA A 19 34.24 32.15 -2.97
CA ALA A 19 34.35 31.08 -1.98
C ALA A 19 34.33 31.68 -0.57
N MET A 20 33.45 31.20 0.32
CA MET A 20 33.61 31.37 1.76
C MET A 20 33.76 30.02 2.43
N SER A 21 34.99 29.85 2.90
CA SER A 21 35.52 28.84 3.79
C SER A 21 34.62 28.59 5.00
N VAL A 22 34.26 27.33 5.25
CA VAL A 22 33.71 26.85 6.53
C VAL A 22 34.80 26.03 7.21
N PRO A 23 35.30 26.43 8.40
CA PRO A 23 36.27 25.63 9.13
C PRO A 23 35.59 24.48 9.87
N HIS A 24 36.24 23.32 9.77
CA HIS A 24 36.05 22.13 10.59
C HIS A 24 36.13 22.47 12.08
N LEU A 25 35.17 21.98 12.85
CA LEU A 25 35.33 21.74 14.29
C LEU A 25 35.01 20.27 14.56
N LEU A 26 36.08 19.52 14.86
CA LEU A 26 36.02 18.24 15.54
C LEU A 26 35.54 18.47 16.98
N THR A 27 34.52 17.71 17.41
CA THR A 27 34.39 17.31 18.82
C THR A 27 33.92 15.86 18.89
N ALA A 28 34.77 15.01 19.47
CA ALA A 28 34.47 13.64 19.85
C ALA A 28 34.03 13.60 21.32
N ALA A 29 32.97 12.84 21.63
CA ALA A 29 32.53 12.32 22.95
C ALA A 29 31.03 12.01 22.82
N THR A 30 30.41 10.93 23.29
CA THR A 30 30.77 9.84 24.21
C THR A 30 29.69 8.75 24.04
N ARG A 31 30.10 7.50 24.24
CA ARG A 31 29.26 6.30 24.32
C ARG A 31 28.13 6.45 25.36
N ASN A 32 26.90 6.03 25.02
CA ASN A 32 26.09 5.19 25.91
C ASN A 32 24.91 4.53 25.16
N PRO A 33 24.77 3.19 25.14
CA PRO A 33 23.56 2.51 24.65
C PRO A 33 22.46 2.40 25.73
N PRO A 34 21.16 2.35 25.33
CA PRO A 34 20.05 2.22 26.26
C PRO A 34 19.89 0.78 26.84
N PRO A 35 19.21 0.64 27.99
CA PRO A 35 19.19 -0.60 28.78
C PRO A 35 18.28 -1.71 28.20
N PRO A 36 18.60 -3.01 28.47
CA PRO A 36 17.77 -4.13 28.08
C PRO A 36 16.57 -4.33 29.03
N CYS A 37 15.35 -4.20 28.49
CA CYS A 37 14.13 -4.62 29.17
C CYS A 37 13.95 -6.14 29.11
N CYS A 38 14.08 -6.77 30.28
CA CYS A 38 13.23 -7.82 30.84
C CYS A 38 12.74 -8.95 29.93
N ILE A 39 13.45 -10.08 29.92
CA ILE A 39 12.87 -11.40 29.66
C ILE A 39 13.34 -12.35 30.76
N LEU A 40 12.49 -12.62 31.76
CA LEU A 40 12.68 -13.74 32.67
C LEU A 40 11.49 -14.70 32.57
N ARG A 41 11.82 -15.88 32.05
CA ARG A 41 11.07 -17.13 32.07
C ARG A 41 10.47 -17.41 33.45
N HIS A 42 9.18 -17.75 33.48
CA HIS A 42 8.70 -18.76 34.43
C HIS A 42 7.94 -19.85 33.69
N ILE A 43 8.59 -21.01 33.63
CA ILE A 43 8.01 -22.30 33.28
C ILE A 43 7.18 -22.76 34.49
N ARG A 44 5.89 -23.02 34.30
CA ARG A 44 5.12 -23.91 35.16
C ARG A 44 4.38 -24.91 34.29
N GLN A 45 4.78 -26.17 34.42
CA GLN A 45 4.05 -27.33 33.92
C GLN A 45 2.83 -27.57 34.81
N ALA A 46 1.69 -27.86 34.21
CA ALA A 46 0.59 -28.54 34.87
C ALA A 46 -0.27 -29.26 33.81
N THR A 47 -0.15 -30.60 33.80
CA THR A 47 -1.16 -31.51 33.25
C THR A 47 -2.25 -31.69 34.33
N PRO A 48 -3.54 -31.86 33.97
CA PRO A 48 -4.04 -33.23 33.98
C PRO A 48 -5.09 -33.55 32.91
N ALA A 49 -5.26 -34.86 32.75
CA ALA A 49 -6.20 -35.57 31.89
C ALA A 49 -7.66 -35.11 32.03
N GLY A 50 -8.34 -34.99 30.88
CA GLY A 50 -9.77 -34.73 30.78
C GLY A 50 -10.34 -35.39 29.52
N ARG A 51 -11.06 -36.50 29.73
CA ARG A 51 -11.78 -37.32 28.76
C ARG A 51 -13.00 -36.57 28.22
N GLN A 52 -13.07 -36.27 26.92
CA GLN A 52 -14.30 -35.84 26.23
C GLN A 52 -14.33 -36.52 24.86
N SER A 53 -15.16 -37.56 24.71
CA SER A 53 -16.54 -37.49 24.19
C SER A 53 -16.56 -37.24 22.68
N GLU A 54 -16.54 -38.34 21.95
CA GLU A 54 -16.88 -38.43 20.54
C GLU A 54 -18.34 -37.99 20.34
N ARG A 55 -18.55 -36.78 19.85
CA ARG A 55 -19.82 -36.36 19.25
C ARG A 55 -19.58 -35.46 18.05
N GLY A 56 -19.81 -36.06 16.88
CA GLY A 56 -20.47 -35.40 15.76
C GLY A 56 -19.72 -34.24 15.10
N PHE A 57 -18.60 -34.53 14.44
CA PHE A 57 -18.13 -33.65 13.37
C PHE A 57 -18.75 -34.12 12.06
N ARG A 58 -19.94 -33.60 11.74
CA ARG A 58 -20.43 -33.58 10.36
C ARG A 58 -19.47 -32.67 9.60
N ALA A 59 -18.50 -33.28 8.91
CA ALA A 59 -17.68 -32.60 7.93
C ALA A 59 -18.60 -32.13 6.79
N SER A 60 -19.10 -30.90 6.88
CA SER A 60 -19.52 -30.14 5.70
C SER A 60 -18.25 -29.67 4.99
N LEU A 61 -17.52 -30.61 4.39
CA LEU A 61 -16.42 -30.33 3.48
C LEU A 61 -16.99 -30.10 2.09
N PHE A 62 -17.63 -28.95 1.91
CA PHE A 62 -17.67 -28.29 0.61
C PHE A 62 -17.62 -26.78 0.87
N PRO A 63 -16.43 -26.16 0.95
CA PRO A 63 -16.33 -24.76 0.58
C PRO A 63 -16.76 -24.70 -0.90
N SER A 64 -18.03 -24.39 -1.08
CA SER A 64 -18.62 -24.07 -2.37
C SER A 64 -18.05 -22.72 -2.80
N ALA A 65 -17.68 -22.62 -4.07
CA ALA A 65 -16.96 -21.53 -4.72
C ALA A 65 -15.45 -21.52 -4.45
N TRP A 66 -14.71 -22.29 -5.26
CA TRP A 66 -13.49 -21.73 -5.82
C TRP A 66 -13.88 -20.45 -6.55
N SER A 67 -13.76 -19.29 -5.90
CA SER A 67 -13.63 -18.04 -6.64
C SER A 67 -12.27 -18.10 -7.32
N SER A 68 -12.24 -18.50 -8.59
CA SER A 68 -11.18 -18.16 -9.54
C SER A 68 -11.18 -16.65 -9.87
N ALA A 69 -12.06 -15.87 -9.23
CA ALA A 69 -12.20 -14.45 -9.44
C ALA A 69 -11.02 -13.70 -8.83
N VAL A 70 -10.23 -13.07 -9.70
CA VAL A 70 -9.28 -12.02 -9.36
C VAL A 70 -9.99 -10.99 -8.47
N ALA A 71 -9.35 -10.62 -7.35
CA ALA A 71 -9.88 -9.63 -6.43
C ALA A 71 -10.33 -8.36 -7.14
N SER A 72 -11.53 -7.91 -6.79
CA SER A 72 -12.05 -6.65 -7.30
C SER A 72 -11.27 -5.46 -6.73
N THR A 73 -11.28 -4.34 -7.45
CA THR A 73 -10.59 -3.12 -6.99
C THR A 73 -11.10 -2.66 -5.62
N SER A 74 -12.38 -2.87 -5.29
CA SER A 74 -12.93 -2.53 -3.98
C SER A 74 -12.42 -3.45 -2.86
N GLN A 75 -12.18 -4.74 -3.15
CA GLN A 75 -11.53 -5.66 -2.19
C GLN A 75 -10.09 -5.26 -1.92
N ILE A 76 -9.34 -4.87 -2.96
CA ILE A 76 -7.96 -4.39 -2.84
C ILE A 76 -7.92 -3.11 -1.99
N VAL A 77 -8.75 -2.11 -2.32
CA VAL A 77 -8.86 -0.86 -1.54
C VAL A 77 -9.28 -1.14 -0.10
N GLY A 78 -10.28 -2.01 0.10
CA GLY A 78 -10.76 -2.40 1.43
C GLY A 78 -9.68 -3.05 2.29
N ALA A 79 -8.87 -3.93 1.71
CA ALA A 79 -7.75 -4.56 2.40
C ALA A 79 -6.67 -3.54 2.82
N LEU A 80 -6.34 -2.59 1.95
CA LEU A 80 -5.39 -1.53 2.29
C LEU A 80 -5.93 -0.61 3.39
N LEU A 81 -7.21 -0.22 3.33
CA LEU A 81 -7.83 0.56 4.39
C LEU A 81 -7.77 -0.15 5.74
N ALA A 82 -8.11 -1.44 5.78
CA ALA A 82 -8.05 -2.24 7.00
C ALA A 82 -6.63 -2.28 7.58
N ARG A 83 -5.63 -2.45 6.70
CA ARG A 83 -4.21 -2.43 7.08
C ARG A 83 -3.79 -1.08 7.65
N LEU A 84 -4.15 0.01 6.99
CA LEU A 84 -3.82 1.38 7.41
C LEU A 84 -4.47 1.74 8.75
N ARG A 85 -5.74 1.35 8.97
CA ARG A 85 -6.43 1.54 10.25
C ARG A 85 -5.72 0.86 11.41
N GLY A 86 -5.17 -0.33 11.19
CA GLY A 86 -4.39 -1.04 12.21
C GLY A 86 -3.02 -0.41 12.46
N ALA A 87 -2.41 0.21 11.46
CA ALA A 87 -1.07 0.79 11.56
C ALA A 87 -1.06 2.21 12.14
N ALA A 88 -2.08 3.01 11.85
CA ALA A 88 -2.22 4.38 12.31
C ALA A 88 -3.59 4.60 13.00
N PRO A 89 -3.85 3.94 14.15
CA PRO A 89 -5.12 4.06 14.87
C PRO A 89 -5.42 5.47 15.37
N GLN A 90 -4.39 6.33 15.43
CA GLN A 90 -4.49 7.72 15.83
C GLN A 90 -5.00 8.65 14.72
N LEU A 91 -5.11 8.16 13.48
CA LEU A 91 -5.65 8.91 12.35
C LEU A 91 -7.02 8.37 11.94
N THR A 92 -7.87 9.23 11.40
CA THR A 92 -9.05 8.78 10.66
C THR A 92 -8.60 8.22 9.30
N VAL A 93 -8.91 6.97 8.99
CA VAL A 93 -8.51 6.33 7.73
C VAL A 93 -9.73 5.93 6.92
N GLU A 94 -9.84 6.49 5.72
CA GLU A 94 -10.96 6.24 4.82
C GLU A 94 -10.60 6.38 3.34
N TYR A 95 -11.50 5.93 2.48
CA TYR A 95 -11.39 6.14 1.05
C TYR A 95 -12.05 7.45 0.67
N PHE A 96 -11.34 8.30 -0.04
CA PHE A 96 -11.85 9.60 -0.46
C PHE A 96 -11.35 9.93 -1.87
N ALA A 97 -12.27 10.00 -2.82
CA ALA A 97 -11.99 10.30 -4.22
C ALA A 97 -12.20 11.78 -4.60
N GLY A 98 -12.61 12.61 -3.63
CA GLY A 98 -12.80 14.05 -3.83
C GLY A 98 -11.48 14.83 -3.81
N ALA A 99 -11.58 16.15 -3.97
CA ALA A 99 -10.45 17.03 -3.76
C ALA A 99 -10.08 17.06 -2.26
N GLU A 100 -8.83 16.73 -1.94
CA GLU A 100 -8.33 16.68 -0.57
C GLU A 100 -8.44 18.02 0.19
N ASP A 101 -8.51 19.13 -0.53
CA ASP A 101 -8.75 20.47 0.03
C ASP A 101 -10.20 20.66 0.53
N ASP A 102 -11.16 19.92 -0.02
CA ASP A 102 -12.57 19.98 0.38
C ASP A 102 -12.89 19.01 1.53
N TYR A 103 -11.90 18.23 1.99
CA TYR A 103 -12.13 17.24 3.02
C TYR A 103 -12.34 17.90 4.40
N PRO A 104 -13.49 17.70 5.07
CA PRO A 104 -13.77 18.30 6.36
C PRO A 104 -13.01 17.55 7.47
N LEU A 105 -11.80 18.01 7.79
CA LEU A 105 -10.97 17.41 8.83
C LEU A 105 -11.56 17.69 10.23
N ALA A 106 -12.32 16.74 10.76
CA ALA A 106 -12.89 16.81 12.10
C ALA A 106 -11.98 16.18 13.18
N HIS A 107 -11.10 15.24 12.81
CA HIS A 107 -10.31 14.47 13.77
C HIS A 107 -9.17 15.31 14.37
N PRO A 108 -8.94 15.27 15.70
CA PRO A 108 -7.99 16.15 16.36
C PRO A 108 -6.55 15.96 15.88
N GLN A 109 -6.14 14.73 15.56
CA GLN A 109 -4.77 14.45 15.11
C GLN A 109 -4.58 14.53 13.58
N GLY A 110 -5.63 14.25 12.80
CA GLY A 110 -5.48 14.12 11.35
C GLY A 110 -6.26 12.97 10.72
N ALA A 111 -6.08 12.84 9.41
CA ALA A 111 -6.68 11.80 8.58
C ALA A 111 -5.69 11.27 7.54
N ALA A 112 -5.85 10.01 7.11
CA ALA A 112 -5.18 9.42 5.97
C ALA A 112 -6.24 8.99 4.95
N LEU A 113 -6.23 9.67 3.80
CA LEU A 113 -7.22 9.54 2.74
C LEU A 113 -6.66 8.69 1.61
N LEU A 114 -7.21 7.50 1.41
CA LEU A 114 -6.82 6.61 0.32
C LEU A 114 -7.63 6.95 -0.95
N CYS A 115 -6.96 7.03 -2.08
CA CYS A 115 -7.58 7.25 -3.38
C CYS A 115 -6.94 6.36 -4.45
N LEU A 116 -7.76 5.83 -5.36
CA LEU A 116 -7.28 5.17 -6.57
C LEU A 116 -6.94 6.23 -7.62
N ARG A 117 -5.68 6.29 -8.03
CA ARG A 117 -5.20 7.24 -9.05
C ARG A 117 -5.43 6.74 -10.47
N GLY A 118 -5.46 5.42 -10.64
CA GLY A 118 -5.71 4.78 -11.92
C GLY A 118 -5.04 3.42 -12.02
N SER A 119 -4.94 2.91 -13.24
CA SER A 119 -4.23 1.67 -13.54
C SER A 119 -3.55 1.78 -14.90
N GLN A 120 -2.41 1.12 -15.02
CA GLN A 120 -1.73 0.92 -16.30
C GLN A 120 -1.83 -0.55 -16.67
N PHE A 121 -2.04 -0.82 -17.95
CA PHE A 121 -2.20 -2.18 -18.47
C PHE A 121 -1.00 -2.51 -19.36
N GLY A 122 -0.35 -3.62 -19.06
CA GLY A 122 0.70 -4.19 -19.88
C GLY A 122 0.17 -4.81 -21.17
N PRO A 123 1.06 -5.36 -22.02
CA PRO A 123 0.66 -6.05 -23.22
C PRO A 123 -0.19 -7.29 -22.90
N LEU A 124 -1.09 -7.63 -23.83
CA LEU A 124 -1.84 -8.88 -23.77
C LEU A 124 -0.86 -10.06 -23.90
N ARG A 125 -0.92 -10.96 -22.92
CA ARG A 125 -0.19 -12.22 -22.87
C ARG A 125 -1.14 -13.35 -23.18
N ASP A 126 -0.72 -14.23 -24.07
CA ASP A 126 -1.41 -15.47 -24.44
C ASP A 126 -2.85 -15.30 -24.96
N GLY A 127 -3.27 -14.06 -25.27
CA GLY A 127 -4.59 -13.72 -25.79
C GLY A 127 -5.67 -13.45 -24.72
N TYR A 128 -5.39 -13.66 -23.44
CA TYR A 128 -6.39 -13.59 -22.38
C TYR A 128 -5.93 -12.95 -21.06
N GLY A 129 -4.64 -12.66 -20.89
CA GLY A 129 -4.10 -12.11 -19.63
C GLY A 129 -3.34 -10.81 -19.83
N GLN A 130 -3.51 -9.84 -18.93
CA GLN A 130 -2.74 -8.61 -18.88
C GLN A 130 -2.26 -8.34 -17.46
N VAL A 131 -0.98 -7.98 -17.31
CA VAL A 131 -0.53 -7.40 -16.04
C VAL A 131 -1.16 -6.01 -15.91
N ARG A 132 -1.77 -5.75 -14.76
CA ARG A 132 -2.38 -4.47 -14.41
C ARG A 132 -1.63 -3.88 -13.22
N THR A 133 -0.97 -2.75 -13.43
CA THR A 133 -0.32 -1.97 -12.37
C THR A 133 -1.32 -0.97 -11.81
N LEU A 134 -1.77 -1.20 -10.58
CA LEU A 134 -2.65 -0.30 -9.83
C LEU A 134 -1.82 0.82 -9.21
N GLN A 135 -2.29 2.06 -9.35
CA GLN A 135 -1.70 3.22 -8.69
C GLN A 135 -2.66 3.78 -7.64
N LEU A 136 -2.18 3.84 -6.41
CA LEU A 136 -2.92 4.33 -5.24
C LEU A 136 -2.16 5.53 -4.67
N ALA A 137 -2.89 6.45 -4.05
CA ALA A 137 -2.32 7.56 -3.31
C ALA A 137 -2.98 7.64 -1.93
N ILE A 138 -2.16 7.96 -0.94
CA ILE A 138 -2.60 8.23 0.43
C ILE A 138 -2.26 9.69 0.71
N THR A 139 -3.27 10.53 0.85
CA THR A 139 -3.10 11.91 1.31
C THR A 139 -3.21 11.92 2.83
N VAL A 140 -2.14 12.28 3.50
CA VAL A 140 -2.07 12.38 4.96
C VAL A 140 -2.24 13.85 5.36
N LEU A 141 -3.30 14.12 6.12
CA LEU A 141 -3.66 15.40 6.67
C LEU A 141 -3.32 15.38 8.16
N LEU A 142 -2.37 16.20 8.61
CA LEU A 142 -1.91 16.24 9.99
C LEU A 142 -2.22 17.60 10.61
N ASN A 143 -2.92 17.60 11.73
CA ASN A 143 -3.29 18.83 12.43
C ASN A 143 -2.11 19.30 13.28
N GLN A 144 -1.51 20.43 12.92
CA GLN A 144 -0.32 20.98 13.61
C GLN A 144 -0.65 21.82 14.85
N ARG A 145 -1.90 21.84 15.30
CA ARG A 145 -2.25 22.55 16.55
C ARG A 145 -1.55 22.00 17.78
N ASP A 146 -0.99 20.78 17.72
CA ASP A 146 -0.19 20.13 18.76
C ASP A 146 1.15 19.60 18.19
N ALA A 147 1.76 20.38 17.28
CA ALA A 147 2.92 19.97 16.47
C ALA A 147 4.13 19.50 17.33
N GLY A 148 4.42 18.20 17.25
CA GLY A 148 5.63 17.55 17.75
C GLY A 148 6.18 16.56 16.73
N LEU A 149 7.16 15.73 17.12
CA LEU A 149 7.74 14.67 16.26
C LEU A 149 6.74 13.61 15.76
N GLY A 150 5.49 13.63 16.25
CA GLY A 150 4.44 12.65 15.91
C GLY A 150 4.01 12.65 14.44
N ASP A 151 4.28 13.72 13.68
CA ASP A 151 4.05 13.76 12.24
C ASP A 151 4.87 12.72 11.49
N CYS A 152 6.16 12.66 11.83
CA CYS A 152 7.11 11.72 11.23
C CYS A 152 6.71 10.28 11.59
N ASP A 153 6.27 10.04 12.83
CA ASP A 153 5.84 8.73 13.29
C ASP A 153 4.59 8.23 12.53
N ALA A 154 3.64 9.12 12.24
CA ALA A 154 2.45 8.81 11.47
C ALA A 154 2.78 8.45 10.01
N LEU A 155 3.64 9.25 9.37
CA LEU A 155 4.11 8.96 8.00
C LEU A 155 4.89 7.65 7.95
N ASP A 156 5.76 7.40 8.94
CA ASP A 156 6.49 6.14 9.07
C ASP A 156 5.60 4.93 9.27
N ALA A 157 4.55 5.06 10.09
CA ALA A 157 3.56 4.00 10.28
C ALA A 157 2.87 3.65 8.96
N ILE A 158 2.48 4.65 8.17
CA ILE A 158 1.85 4.45 6.86
C ILE A 158 2.84 3.80 5.87
N ARG A 159 4.08 4.31 5.79
CA ARG A 159 5.12 3.71 4.92
C ARG A 159 5.34 2.24 5.23
N ARG A 160 5.51 1.88 6.50
CA ARG A 160 5.69 0.49 6.96
C ARG A 160 4.45 -0.37 6.72
N ALA A 161 3.26 0.22 6.76
CA ALA A 161 2.02 -0.49 6.50
C ALA A 161 1.86 -0.87 5.03
N CYS A 162 2.35 -0.02 4.12
CA CYS A 162 2.23 -0.18 2.68
C CYS A 162 3.33 -1.02 2.05
N LEU A 163 4.60 -0.73 2.38
CA LEU A 163 5.74 -1.36 1.72
C LEU A 163 5.76 -2.87 1.96
N GLY A 164 5.74 -3.64 0.87
CA GLY A 164 5.77 -5.10 0.91
C GLY A 164 4.45 -5.75 1.33
N PHE A 165 3.38 -4.98 1.53
CA PHE A 165 2.07 -5.55 1.86
C PHE A 165 1.46 -6.23 0.63
N ALA A 166 1.21 -7.54 0.74
CA ALA A 166 0.55 -8.31 -0.29
C ALA A 166 -0.97 -8.07 -0.21
N LEU A 167 -1.49 -7.28 -1.15
CA LEU A 167 -2.92 -7.08 -1.32
C LEU A 167 -3.55 -8.33 -1.95
N PRO A 168 -4.87 -8.55 -1.79
CA PRO A 168 -5.56 -9.70 -2.38
C PRO A 168 -5.29 -9.81 -3.89
N ASP A 169 -4.83 -10.97 -4.34
CA ASP A 169 -4.47 -11.27 -5.74
C ASP A 169 -3.50 -10.28 -6.39
N CYS A 170 -2.65 -9.64 -5.59
CA CYS A 170 -1.65 -8.69 -6.04
C CYS A 170 -0.25 -9.08 -5.57
N GLN A 171 0.76 -8.62 -6.30
CA GLN A 171 2.14 -8.62 -5.84
C GLN A 171 2.32 -7.67 -4.63
N PRO A 172 3.36 -7.86 -3.80
CA PRO A 172 3.66 -6.94 -2.71
C PRO A 172 3.74 -5.48 -3.19
N ALA A 173 3.03 -4.58 -2.52
CA ALA A 173 3.00 -3.17 -2.92
C ALA A 173 4.35 -2.49 -2.69
N TRP A 174 4.69 -1.51 -3.55
CA TRP A 174 5.89 -0.68 -3.42
C TRP A 174 5.54 0.80 -3.42
N LEU A 175 6.39 1.60 -2.77
CA LEU A 175 6.24 3.05 -2.72
C LEU A 175 6.84 3.68 -3.98
N LEU A 176 6.13 4.65 -4.54
CA LEU A 176 6.56 5.43 -5.71
C LEU A 176 7.18 6.76 -5.29
N SER A 177 6.52 7.47 -4.38
CA SER A 177 6.96 8.79 -3.91
C SER A 177 6.32 9.18 -2.59
N GLU A 178 6.97 10.10 -1.89
CA GLU A 178 6.39 10.89 -0.82
C GLU A 178 6.61 12.37 -1.14
N THR A 179 5.59 13.20 -0.98
CA THR A 179 5.66 14.62 -1.36
C THR A 179 4.92 15.46 -0.35
N PHE A 180 5.55 16.53 0.12
CA PHE A 180 4.87 17.56 0.90
C PHE A 180 4.05 18.45 -0.03
N LEU A 181 2.74 18.44 0.15
CA LEU A 181 1.80 19.21 -0.66
C LEU A 181 1.63 20.64 -0.15
N GLY A 182 1.99 20.89 1.10
CA GLY A 182 1.96 22.21 1.71
C GLY A 182 1.25 22.23 3.06
N TYR A 183 1.18 23.44 3.61
CA TYR A 183 0.52 23.73 4.88
C TYR A 183 -0.57 24.77 4.65
N ARG A 184 -1.81 24.44 5.00
CA ARG A 184 -2.97 25.34 4.88
C ARG A 184 -3.98 25.06 5.99
N ASP A 185 -4.58 26.11 6.52
CA ASP A 185 -5.65 26.04 7.54
C ASP A 185 -5.28 25.24 8.80
N GLY A 186 -4.01 25.30 9.22
CA GLY A 186 -3.54 24.56 10.39
C GLY A 186 -3.11 23.12 10.11
N VAL A 187 -3.21 22.66 8.85
CA VAL A 187 -3.05 21.27 8.46
C VAL A 187 -1.87 21.10 7.50
N ALA A 188 -0.91 20.26 7.88
CA ALA A 188 0.17 19.81 7.00
C ALA A 188 -0.34 18.66 6.12
N ARG A 189 0.01 18.70 4.83
CA ARG A 189 -0.48 17.75 3.83
C ARG A 189 0.69 17.04 3.16
N TYR A 190 0.61 15.72 3.11
CA TYR A 190 1.58 14.86 2.45
C TYR A 190 0.87 13.89 1.51
N ALA A 191 1.46 13.62 0.35
CA ALA A 191 1.01 12.56 -0.55
C ALA A 191 2.02 11.42 -0.54
N ILE A 192 1.56 10.21 -0.27
CA ILE A 192 2.32 8.98 -0.43
C ILE A 192 1.71 8.22 -1.61
N ALA A 193 2.46 8.09 -2.70
CA ALA A 193 2.05 7.30 -3.86
C ALA A 193 2.63 5.88 -3.75
N LEU A 194 1.82 4.89 -4.08
CA LEU A 194 2.22 3.49 -4.10
C LEU A 194 1.61 2.77 -5.31
N ALA A 195 2.22 1.65 -5.67
CA ALA A 195 1.70 0.78 -6.71
C ALA A 195 1.78 -0.70 -6.33
N THR A 196 0.98 -1.49 -7.03
CA THR A 196 0.98 -2.94 -6.93
C THR A 196 0.57 -3.53 -8.28
N ASP A 197 1.10 -4.70 -8.61
CA ASP A 197 0.74 -5.43 -9.83
C ASP A 197 -0.27 -6.52 -9.52
N THR A 198 -1.29 -6.64 -10.36
CA THR A 198 -2.23 -7.77 -10.38
C THR A 198 -2.36 -8.31 -11.81
N LEU A 199 -3.04 -9.44 -11.97
CA LEU A 199 -3.34 -10.01 -13.28
C LEU A 199 -4.80 -9.74 -13.62
N GLN A 200 -5.05 -9.05 -14.72
CA GLN A 200 -6.37 -8.96 -15.33
C GLN A 200 -6.52 -10.12 -16.32
N VAL A 201 -7.56 -10.93 -16.16
CA VAL A 201 -7.85 -12.07 -17.05
C VAL A 201 -9.20 -11.84 -17.72
N THR A 202 -9.30 -12.17 -18.99
CA THR A 202 -10.57 -12.17 -19.73
C THR A 202 -11.53 -13.15 -19.08
N GLU A 203 -12.79 -12.75 -18.93
CA GLU A 203 -13.84 -13.67 -18.50
C GLU A 203 -14.04 -14.73 -19.60
N ALA A 204 -14.02 -16.00 -19.23
CA ALA A 204 -14.33 -17.05 -20.19
C ALA A 204 -15.78 -16.88 -20.64
N ASP A 205 -16.03 -16.88 -21.95
CA ASP A 205 -17.38 -17.06 -22.44
C ASP A 205 -17.92 -18.37 -21.85
N PRO A 206 -19.18 -18.41 -21.36
CA PRO A 206 -19.75 -19.64 -20.88
C PRO A 206 -19.86 -20.61 -22.06
N GLU A 207 -18.87 -21.48 -22.24
CA GLU A 207 -19.00 -22.56 -23.20
C GLU A 207 -20.23 -23.38 -22.81
N PRO A 208 -21.09 -23.76 -23.76
CA PRO A 208 -22.18 -24.69 -23.47
C PRO A 208 -21.56 -25.93 -22.86
N VAL A 209 -21.97 -26.28 -21.65
CA VAL A 209 -21.47 -27.47 -20.93
C VAL A 209 -21.80 -28.69 -21.77
N ILE A 210 -20.84 -29.14 -22.58
CA ILE A 210 -20.90 -30.44 -23.22
C ILE A 210 -20.54 -31.42 -22.11
N MET A 211 -21.58 -32.02 -21.49
CA MET A 211 -21.37 -33.11 -20.55
C MET A 211 -20.53 -34.20 -21.22
N LEU A 212 -19.39 -34.52 -20.61
CA LEU A 212 -18.54 -35.63 -21.05
C LEU A 212 -19.25 -36.95 -20.70
N ASN A 213 -20.17 -37.39 -21.56
CA ASN A 213 -21.03 -38.56 -21.30
C ASN A 213 -20.43 -39.90 -21.72
N ALA A 214 -19.19 -39.94 -22.21
CA ALA A 214 -18.56 -41.18 -22.65
C ALA A 214 -17.18 -41.33 -22.01
N VAL A 215 -17.10 -42.24 -21.03
CA VAL A 215 -15.84 -42.83 -20.57
C VAL A 215 -15.64 -44.10 -21.40
N SER A 216 -14.75 -44.07 -22.40
CA SER A 216 -14.25 -45.30 -23.02
C SER A 216 -13.16 -45.87 -22.12
N ASN A 217 -13.51 -46.86 -21.30
CA ASN A 217 -12.53 -47.69 -20.61
C ASN A 217 -12.02 -48.75 -21.61
N GLU A 218 -10.88 -48.51 -22.25
CA GLU A 218 -10.12 -49.60 -22.88
C GLU A 218 -9.12 -50.16 -21.85
N GLU A 219 -9.62 -51.04 -20.99
CA GLU A 219 -8.78 -51.92 -20.18
C GLU A 219 -8.76 -53.30 -20.89
N GLN A 220 -7.76 -53.51 -21.75
CA GLN A 220 -7.46 -54.82 -22.33
C GLN A 220 -6.39 -55.53 -21.50
N PRO A 221 -6.67 -56.75 -21.00
CA PRO A 221 -5.69 -57.81 -20.91
C PRO A 221 -5.84 -58.83 -22.06
#